data_AF-A0AAU3ESC2-F1
#
_entry.id   AF-A0AAU3ESC2-F1
#
_cell.length_a   1.000
_cell.length_b   1.000
_cell.length_c   1.000
_cell.angle_alpha   90.00
_cell.angle_beta   90.00
_cell.angle_gamma   90.00
#
_symmetry.space_group_name_H-M   'P 1'
#
loop_
_entity.id
_entity.type
_entity.pdbx_description
1 polymer ?
#
loop_
_entity_poly.entity_id
_entity_poly.type
_entity_poly.pdbx_seq_one_letter_code
_entity_poly.pdbx_strand_id
1 'polypeptide(L)'
;MTAPPTAASLGWEDGALIAVDQRTLPHVCRTLRLTTVDQVVDAVRTLAIRGAPAIALAGAFGVALSAAAHASPAGEAWAGGERVRADAERLVSTGPTAVHLARGVRRALGRFGEGPGAVLAEAQSMLAEYAATNRTLTRRAADLVESLLPERPLRILTHSDTGRFATGAVGTALGTVLELAARRRVEEVLVGETRPLLQGSRLTAWELGEAGVPYRVVVDAAVPALMSRAMVDCVLVGADRIAVNGDTANRTGTYGLAVAAAHHDIPFLVVAPECTWDPGLPDGAGIVVEERDAQEVTHFEGTLVAPPGAAVHNPAFDVTPAPLITALVSESATHWPRRDKPPARHTARGKGAAARDIEALLTIVPDHPLPGLAVRDMVRLYAEPGMLGRLAARVARECHGPVDRILAVEARGFLLGAALAARTGSPLTLARRAGRLPGPVHETPNALTYGTSRLQVQKGALLPGERVLCVDDVLATGGTLLAAARLVAMSGARVQQCVALVELRGLGGRERLAGHPLLTLCELTA
;
A
#
# COMPACT_ATOMS: atom_id res chain seq x y z
N MET A 1 -4.28 6.87 -34.67
CA MET A 1 -2.82 6.64 -34.74
C MET A 1 -2.50 5.49 -33.82
N THR A 2 -2.10 4.34 -34.37
CA THR A 2 -1.72 3.14 -33.61
C THR A 2 -0.46 3.44 -32.82
N ALA A 3 -0.51 3.32 -31.49
CA ALA A 3 0.65 3.54 -30.62
C ALA A 3 1.81 2.60 -31.03
N PRO A 4 3.05 3.08 -31.13
CA PRO A 4 4.19 2.19 -31.34
C PRO A 4 4.31 1.22 -30.14
N PRO A 5 4.88 0.02 -30.31
CA PRO A 5 5.18 -0.85 -29.19
C PRO A 5 6.06 -0.07 -28.21
N THR A 6 5.67 -0.02 -26.93
CA THR A 6 6.34 0.74 -25.85
C THR A 6 7.84 0.46 -25.85
N ALA A 7 8.61 1.37 -26.45
CA ALA A 7 10.03 1.21 -26.71
C ALA A 7 10.85 1.32 -25.42
N ALA A 8 12.02 0.67 -25.41
CA ALA A 8 13.01 0.86 -24.35
C ALA A 8 13.41 2.34 -24.27
N SER A 9 13.61 2.86 -23.05
CA SER A 9 14.06 4.24 -22.80
C SER A 9 15.59 4.39 -22.87
N LEU A 10 16.31 3.27 -22.82
CA LEU A 10 17.75 3.18 -23.07
C LEU A 10 18.03 2.12 -24.14
N GLY A 11 19.02 2.36 -24.99
CA GLY A 11 19.43 1.43 -26.03
C GLY A 11 20.80 1.77 -26.62
N TRP A 12 21.21 1.01 -27.62
CA TRP A 12 22.47 1.23 -28.32
C TRP A 12 22.24 1.31 -29.82
N GLU A 13 22.74 2.35 -30.46
CA GLU A 13 22.58 2.59 -31.90
C GLU A 13 23.82 3.27 -32.47
N ASP A 14 24.39 2.70 -33.52
CA ASP A 14 25.53 3.26 -34.28
C ASP A 14 26.67 3.78 -33.39
N GLY A 15 27.07 2.99 -32.39
CA GLY A 15 28.18 3.33 -31.50
C GLY A 15 27.86 4.36 -30.40
N ALA A 16 26.58 4.62 -30.14
CA ALA A 16 26.14 5.55 -29.11
C ALA A 16 25.11 4.91 -28.15
N LEU A 17 25.14 5.35 -26.90
CA LEU A 17 24.05 5.13 -25.95
C LEU A 17 22.91 6.09 -26.29
N ILE A 18 21.75 5.53 -26.59
CA ILE A 18 20.51 6.26 -26.82
C ILE A 18 19.70 6.27 -25.54
N ALA A 19 19.23 7.45 -25.12
CA ALA A 19 18.39 7.60 -23.95
C ALA A 19 17.33 8.70 -24.14
N VAL A 20 16.21 8.65 -23.42
CA VAL A 20 15.27 9.77 -23.36
C VAL A 20 15.75 10.80 -22.32
N ASP A 21 15.78 12.08 -22.69
CA ASP A 21 16.09 13.16 -21.75
C ASP A 21 14.93 13.42 -20.80
N GLN A 22 15.01 12.85 -19.61
CA GLN A 22 13.94 12.96 -18.62
C GLN A 22 13.74 14.39 -18.08
N ARG A 23 14.70 15.31 -18.29
CA ARG A 23 14.62 16.70 -17.82
C ARG A 23 13.68 17.55 -18.67
N THR A 24 13.42 17.16 -19.92
CA THR A 24 12.60 17.94 -20.84
C THR A 24 11.14 17.51 -20.86
N LEU A 25 10.84 16.34 -20.29
CA LEU A 25 9.48 15.87 -20.08
C LEU A 25 8.78 16.69 -18.97
N PRO A 26 7.48 16.99 -19.12
CA PRO A 26 6.55 16.43 -20.12
C PRO A 26 6.47 17.24 -21.43
N HIS A 27 7.13 18.39 -21.53
CA HIS A 27 6.97 19.32 -22.65
C HIS A 27 7.56 18.80 -23.96
N VAL A 28 8.74 18.18 -23.90
CA VAL A 28 9.45 17.66 -25.07
C VAL A 28 10.02 16.29 -24.76
N CYS A 29 9.65 15.29 -25.56
CA CYS A 29 10.32 13.98 -25.57
C CYS A 29 11.55 14.07 -26.49
N ARG A 30 12.71 14.39 -25.91
CA ARG A 30 13.98 14.51 -26.64
C ARG A 30 14.83 13.25 -26.46
N THR A 31 15.33 12.72 -27.56
CA THR A 31 16.32 11.64 -27.55
C THR A 31 17.73 12.20 -27.41
N LEU A 32 18.50 11.66 -26.47
CA LEU A 32 19.92 11.87 -26.28
C LEU A 32 20.70 10.80 -27.03
N ARG A 33 21.79 11.22 -27.67
CA ARG A 33 22.78 10.35 -28.30
C ARG A 33 24.13 10.62 -27.63
N LEU A 34 24.54 9.73 -26.75
CA LEU A 34 25.73 9.87 -25.91
C LEU A 34 26.85 9.00 -26.51
N THR A 35 27.96 9.63 -26.89
CA THR A 35 29.09 8.99 -27.56
C THR A 35 30.36 8.98 -26.70
N THR A 36 30.32 9.58 -25.51
CA THR A 36 31.46 9.69 -24.60
C THR A 36 31.06 9.41 -23.16
N VAL A 37 32.03 8.99 -22.33
CA VAL A 37 31.85 8.78 -20.89
C VAL A 37 31.43 10.07 -20.19
N ASP A 38 32.00 11.21 -20.58
CA ASP A 38 31.68 12.53 -20.01
C ASP A 38 30.20 12.87 -20.17
N GLN A 39 29.63 12.58 -21.34
CA GLN A 39 28.21 12.79 -21.60
C GLN A 39 27.33 11.84 -20.77
N VAL A 40 27.75 10.60 -20.52
CA VAL A 40 27.02 9.67 -19.64
C VAL A 40 27.05 10.16 -18.19
N VAL A 41 28.22 10.61 -17.72
CA VAL A 41 28.39 11.20 -16.38
C VAL A 41 27.50 12.43 -16.21
N ASP A 42 27.49 13.33 -17.19
CA ASP A 42 26.61 14.52 -17.17
C ASP A 42 25.13 14.14 -17.18
N ALA A 43 24.74 13.19 -18.03
CA ALA A 43 23.36 12.73 -18.12
C ALA A 43 22.84 12.16 -16.79
N VAL A 44 23.66 11.41 -16.04
CA VAL A 44 23.28 10.92 -14.71
C VAL A 44 23.25 12.04 -13.68
N ARG A 45 24.29 12.89 -13.63
CA ARG A 45 24.39 13.99 -12.65
C ARG A 45 23.27 15.01 -12.77
N THR A 46 22.89 15.36 -14.00
CA THR A 46 21.82 16.31 -14.27
C THR A 46 20.43 15.69 -14.26
N LEU A 47 20.32 14.39 -13.94
CA LEU A 47 19.07 13.62 -13.94
C LEU A 47 18.39 13.49 -15.32
N ALA A 48 19.15 13.61 -16.40
CA ALA A 48 18.67 13.25 -17.74
C ALA A 48 18.41 11.74 -17.83
N ILE A 49 19.24 10.93 -17.15
CA ILE A 49 19.02 9.50 -16.91
C ILE A 49 18.94 9.29 -15.40
N ARG A 50 17.82 8.74 -14.93
CA ARG A 50 17.59 8.43 -13.52
C ARG A 50 16.77 7.14 -13.35
N GLY A 51 16.75 6.64 -12.12
CA GLY A 51 16.19 5.35 -11.76
C GLY A 51 17.28 4.30 -11.63
N ALA A 52 17.27 3.54 -10.54
CA ALA A 52 18.37 2.66 -10.16
C ALA A 52 18.80 1.69 -11.28
N PRO A 53 17.90 0.96 -11.96
CA PRO A 53 18.31 0.07 -13.05
C PRO A 53 18.78 0.83 -14.31
N ALA A 54 18.14 1.94 -14.69
CA ALA A 54 18.58 2.75 -15.83
C ALA A 54 19.99 3.33 -15.61
N ILE A 55 20.28 3.78 -14.39
CA ILE A 55 21.60 4.26 -13.98
C ILE A 55 22.66 3.15 -14.06
N ALA A 56 22.33 1.92 -13.65
CA ALA A 56 23.25 0.78 -13.79
C ALA A 56 23.55 0.48 -15.28
N LEU A 57 22.53 0.49 -16.13
CA LEU A 57 22.69 0.30 -17.58
C LEU A 57 23.54 1.41 -18.21
N ALA A 58 23.33 2.68 -17.82
CA ALA A 58 24.16 3.79 -18.26
C ALA A 58 25.63 3.59 -17.88
N GLY A 59 25.92 3.06 -16.69
CA GLY A 59 27.28 2.69 -16.28
C GLY A 59 27.90 1.62 -17.19
N ALA A 60 27.16 0.55 -17.50
CA ALA A 60 27.64 -0.53 -18.37
C ALA A 60 27.92 -0.03 -19.80
N PHE A 61 26.99 0.76 -20.38
CA PHE A 61 27.19 1.35 -21.70
C PHE A 61 28.29 2.43 -21.70
N GLY A 62 28.51 3.14 -20.60
CA GLY A 62 29.65 4.05 -20.43
C GLY A 62 30.99 3.33 -20.54
N VAL A 63 31.12 2.16 -19.91
CA VAL A 63 32.32 1.32 -20.06
C VAL A 63 32.46 0.82 -21.50
N ALA A 64 31.36 0.46 -22.17
CA ALA A 64 31.39 0.06 -23.58
C ALA A 64 31.86 1.21 -24.51
N LEU A 65 31.42 2.45 -24.27
CA LEU A 65 31.89 3.63 -25.00
C LEU A 65 33.39 3.86 -24.81
N SER A 66 33.86 3.82 -23.56
CA SER A 66 35.29 3.95 -23.25
C SER A 66 36.11 2.83 -23.90
N ALA A 67 35.60 1.59 -23.84
CA ALA A 67 36.24 0.44 -24.43
C ALA A 67 36.42 0.57 -25.95
N ALA A 68 35.38 1.03 -26.65
CA ALA A 68 35.43 1.28 -28.08
C ALA A 68 36.40 2.43 -28.42
N ALA A 69 36.38 3.52 -27.65
CA ALA A 69 37.23 4.69 -27.86
C ALA A 69 38.73 4.42 -27.61
N HIS A 70 39.04 3.40 -26.82
CA HIS A 70 40.41 3.00 -26.46
C HIS A 70 40.78 1.62 -26.98
N ALA A 71 40.08 1.11 -27.99
CA ALA A 71 40.39 -0.15 -28.65
C ALA A 71 41.79 -0.09 -29.31
N SER A 72 42.58 -1.16 -29.14
CA SER A 72 43.81 -1.35 -29.91
C SER A 72 43.49 -1.90 -31.30
N PRO A 73 44.39 -1.71 -32.29
CA PRO A 73 44.33 -2.43 -33.55
C PRO A 73 44.24 -3.95 -33.35
N ALA A 74 43.59 -4.64 -34.29
CA ALA A 74 43.41 -6.09 -34.22
C ALA A 74 44.75 -6.83 -34.17
N GLY A 75 44.93 -7.69 -33.15
CA GLY A 75 46.14 -8.51 -32.97
C GLY A 75 47.14 -7.97 -31.94
N GLU A 76 46.92 -6.79 -31.37
CA GLU A 76 47.74 -6.24 -30.29
C GLU A 76 47.10 -6.44 -28.91
N ALA A 77 47.93 -6.54 -27.87
CA ALA A 77 47.45 -6.51 -26.49
C ALA A 77 46.69 -5.18 -26.26
N TRP A 78 45.50 -5.27 -25.68
CA TRP A 78 44.62 -4.11 -25.52
C TRP A 78 45.22 -3.07 -24.55
N ALA A 79 45.91 -2.07 -25.11
CA ALA A 79 46.70 -1.07 -24.38
C ALA A 79 45.84 -0.02 -23.66
N GLY A 80 44.55 0.07 -23.99
CA GLY A 80 43.61 1.05 -23.43
C GLY A 80 43.14 0.78 -21.98
N GLY A 81 43.61 -0.30 -21.35
CA GLY A 81 43.05 -0.78 -20.09
C GLY A 81 43.21 0.15 -18.88
N GLU A 82 44.23 0.99 -18.83
CA GLU A 82 44.33 2.00 -17.76
C GLU A 82 43.30 3.11 -17.94
N ARG A 83 43.07 3.56 -19.18
CA ARG A 83 42.09 4.61 -19.49
C ARG A 83 40.65 4.15 -19.24
N VAL A 84 40.32 2.92 -19.64
CA VAL A 84 38.98 2.36 -19.39
C VAL A 84 38.72 2.18 -17.90
N ARG A 85 39.73 1.80 -17.10
CA ARG A 85 39.61 1.75 -15.64
C ARG A 85 39.43 3.14 -15.03
N ALA A 86 40.18 4.14 -15.50
CA ALA A 86 40.01 5.52 -15.06
C ALA A 86 38.60 6.06 -15.38
N ASP A 87 38.07 5.78 -16.58
CA ASP A 87 36.69 6.15 -16.94
C ASP A 87 35.63 5.41 -16.12
N ALA A 88 35.86 4.12 -15.82
CA ALA A 88 35.01 3.37 -14.91
C ALA A 88 34.99 3.97 -13.50
N GLU A 89 36.14 4.40 -12.97
CA GLU A 89 36.25 5.12 -11.69
C GLU A 89 35.50 6.45 -11.72
N ARG A 90 35.57 7.19 -12.83
CA ARG A 90 34.81 8.43 -13.04
C ARG A 90 33.30 8.19 -13.05
N LEU A 91 32.84 7.10 -13.67
CA LEU A 91 31.42 6.73 -13.67
C LEU A 91 30.91 6.43 -12.25
N VAL A 92 31.67 5.67 -11.45
CA VAL A 92 31.24 5.32 -10.08
C VAL A 92 31.38 6.45 -9.07
N SER A 93 32.13 7.51 -9.38
CA SER A 93 32.32 8.69 -8.50
C SER A 93 31.32 9.83 -8.76
N THR A 94 30.18 9.54 -9.39
CA THR A 94 29.20 10.57 -9.78
C THR A 94 28.26 11.04 -8.67
N GLY A 95 28.27 10.41 -7.48
CA GLY A 95 27.51 10.84 -6.31
C GLY A 95 26.88 9.68 -5.52
N PRO A 96 25.84 9.94 -4.70
CA PRO A 96 25.15 8.92 -3.89
C PRO A 96 24.56 7.74 -4.68
N THR A 97 24.29 7.93 -5.97
CA THR A 97 23.84 6.88 -6.92
C THR A 97 24.96 5.92 -7.35
N ALA A 98 26.19 6.11 -6.86
CA ALA A 98 27.38 5.30 -7.15
C ALA A 98 27.14 3.79 -7.01
N VAL A 99 26.31 3.36 -6.06
CA VAL A 99 26.04 1.94 -5.84
C VAL A 99 25.41 1.25 -7.05
N HIS A 100 24.52 1.94 -7.78
CA HIS A 100 23.85 1.38 -8.95
C HIS A 100 24.77 1.41 -10.18
N LEU A 101 25.51 2.51 -10.37
CA LEU A 101 26.53 2.62 -11.41
C LEU A 101 27.61 1.56 -11.26
N ALA A 102 28.14 1.40 -10.04
CA ALA A 102 29.19 0.43 -9.74
C ALA A 102 28.79 -1.00 -10.12
N ARG A 103 27.51 -1.35 -10.01
CA ARG A 103 27.02 -2.66 -10.44
C ARG A 103 27.16 -2.86 -11.95
N GLY A 104 26.69 -1.89 -12.75
CA GLY A 104 26.77 -1.95 -14.21
C GLY A 104 28.22 -1.89 -14.71
N VAL A 105 29.00 -0.96 -14.15
CA VAL A 105 30.43 -0.82 -14.45
C VAL A 105 31.17 -2.13 -14.16
N ARG A 106 30.95 -2.75 -12.99
CA ARG A 106 31.63 -4.00 -12.61
C ARG A 106 31.30 -5.15 -13.56
N ARG A 107 30.04 -5.31 -13.96
CA ARG A 107 29.65 -6.36 -14.93
C ARG A 107 30.33 -6.16 -16.28
N ALA A 108 30.26 -4.94 -16.83
CA ALA A 108 30.90 -4.61 -18.10
C ALA A 108 32.43 -4.82 -18.05
N LEU A 109 33.09 -4.37 -16.97
CA LEU A 109 34.53 -4.58 -16.78
C LEU A 109 34.91 -6.06 -16.62
N GLY A 110 34.01 -6.92 -16.13
CA GLY A 110 34.26 -8.36 -16.05
C GLY A 110 34.53 -9.02 -17.40
N ARG A 111 34.06 -8.39 -18.49
CA ARG A 111 34.25 -8.85 -19.88
C ARG A 111 35.34 -8.06 -20.61
N PHE A 112 36.08 -7.20 -19.90
CA PHE A 112 37.14 -6.37 -20.47
C PHE A 112 38.24 -7.20 -21.13
N GLY A 113 38.64 -8.35 -20.58
CA GLY A 113 39.69 -9.18 -21.18
C GLY A 113 39.36 -9.71 -22.58
N GLU A 114 38.07 -9.71 -22.96
CA GLU A 114 37.56 -10.27 -24.21
C GLU A 114 37.36 -9.21 -25.32
N GLY A 115 37.69 -7.95 -25.01
CA GLY A 115 37.69 -6.84 -25.96
C GLY A 115 36.38 -6.03 -26.02
N PRO A 116 36.37 -4.90 -26.76
CA PRO A 116 35.26 -3.94 -26.76
C PRO A 116 33.91 -4.53 -27.17
N GLY A 117 33.90 -5.47 -28.11
CA GLY A 117 32.68 -6.14 -28.55
C GLY A 117 32.02 -6.97 -27.44
N ALA A 118 32.81 -7.66 -26.62
CA ALA A 118 32.31 -8.43 -25.49
C ALA A 118 31.76 -7.54 -24.36
N VAL A 119 32.41 -6.40 -24.11
CA VAL A 119 31.94 -5.38 -23.16
C VAL A 119 30.59 -4.80 -23.59
N LEU A 120 30.44 -4.46 -24.88
CA LEU A 120 29.17 -3.99 -25.42
C LEU A 120 28.07 -5.06 -25.34
N ALA A 121 28.41 -6.31 -25.71
CA ALA A 121 27.49 -7.43 -25.63
C ALA A 121 26.99 -7.67 -24.20
N GLU A 122 27.85 -7.49 -23.19
CA GLU A 122 27.46 -7.56 -21.78
C GLU A 122 26.47 -6.45 -21.40
N ALA A 123 26.73 -5.20 -21.80
CA ALA A 123 25.80 -4.09 -21.54
C ALA A 123 24.43 -4.31 -22.21
N GLN A 124 24.41 -4.85 -23.42
CA GLN A 124 23.17 -5.23 -24.12
C GLN A 124 22.47 -6.42 -23.44
N SER A 125 23.23 -7.42 -22.98
CA SER A 125 22.70 -8.55 -22.20
C SER A 125 22.03 -8.05 -20.91
N MET A 126 22.67 -7.14 -20.18
CA MET A 126 22.11 -6.54 -18.97
C MET A 126 20.75 -5.86 -19.23
N LEU A 127 20.62 -5.11 -20.33
CA LEU A 127 19.34 -4.49 -20.71
C LEU A 127 18.27 -5.55 -20.99
N ALA A 128 18.62 -6.59 -21.74
CA ALA A 128 17.72 -7.70 -22.06
C ALA A 128 17.28 -8.49 -20.81
N GLU A 129 18.22 -8.76 -19.90
CA GLU A 129 18.00 -9.40 -18.61
C GLU A 129 17.06 -8.57 -17.74
N TYR A 130 17.33 -7.28 -17.56
CA TYR A 130 16.45 -6.39 -16.78
C TYR A 130 15.05 -6.31 -17.37
N ALA A 131 14.92 -6.24 -18.69
CA ALA A 131 13.61 -6.29 -19.34
C ALA A 131 12.88 -7.63 -19.10
N ALA A 132 13.60 -8.76 -19.11
CA ALA A 132 13.03 -10.08 -18.84
C ALA A 132 12.61 -10.23 -17.37
N THR A 133 13.50 -9.86 -16.44
CA THR A 133 13.24 -9.82 -15.00
C THR A 133 12.01 -8.97 -14.70
N ASN A 134 11.95 -7.75 -15.23
CA ASN A 134 10.83 -6.85 -15.01
C ASN A 134 9.52 -7.40 -15.57
N ARG A 135 9.51 -8.06 -16.74
CA ARG A 135 8.28 -8.72 -17.25
C ARG A 135 7.78 -9.83 -16.32
N THR A 136 8.66 -10.62 -15.74
CA THR A 136 8.28 -11.69 -14.80
C THR A 136 7.75 -11.09 -13.50
N LEU A 137 8.48 -10.12 -12.95
CA LEU A 137 8.12 -9.35 -11.77
C LEU A 137 6.74 -8.70 -11.90
N THR A 138 6.50 -7.97 -13.00
CA THR A 138 5.26 -7.20 -13.18
C THR A 138 4.04 -8.10 -13.30
N ARG A 139 4.16 -9.23 -14.00
CA ARG A 139 3.11 -10.25 -14.08
C ARG A 139 2.80 -10.86 -12.72
N ARG A 140 3.82 -11.26 -11.96
CA ARG A 140 3.62 -11.80 -10.61
C ARG A 140 2.92 -10.80 -9.69
N ALA A 141 3.33 -9.54 -9.74
CA ALA A 141 2.70 -8.48 -8.95
C ALA A 141 1.25 -8.24 -9.40
N ALA A 142 0.96 -8.29 -10.70
CA ALA A 142 -0.40 -8.19 -11.21
C ALA A 142 -1.27 -9.37 -10.75
N ASP A 143 -0.78 -10.61 -10.86
CA ASP A 143 -1.46 -11.82 -10.36
C ASP A 143 -1.78 -11.70 -8.87
N LEU A 144 -0.81 -11.20 -8.08
CA LEU A 144 -0.99 -10.95 -6.65
C LEU A 144 -2.08 -9.92 -6.39
N VAL A 145 -2.06 -8.78 -7.09
CA VAL A 145 -3.07 -7.73 -6.96
C VAL A 145 -4.46 -8.26 -7.30
N GLU A 146 -4.60 -9.02 -8.38
CA GLU A 146 -5.87 -9.64 -8.75
C GLU A 146 -6.35 -10.64 -7.69
N SER A 147 -5.44 -11.40 -7.07
CA SER A 147 -5.78 -12.34 -5.99
C SER A 147 -6.24 -11.64 -4.71
N LEU A 148 -5.66 -10.46 -4.40
CA LEU A 148 -5.99 -9.68 -3.22
C LEU A 148 -7.29 -8.88 -3.41
N LEU A 149 -7.56 -8.44 -4.64
CA LEU A 149 -8.65 -7.54 -5.00
C LEU A 149 -9.37 -8.01 -6.29
N PRO A 150 -10.13 -9.12 -6.26
CA PRO A 150 -10.65 -9.76 -7.47
C PRO A 150 -11.89 -9.08 -8.09
N GLU A 151 -12.55 -8.18 -7.38
CA GLU A 151 -13.97 -7.93 -7.64
C GLU A 151 -14.30 -6.90 -8.71
N ARG A 152 -13.40 -5.94 -8.94
CA ARG A 152 -13.60 -4.89 -9.94
C ARG A 152 -12.28 -4.35 -10.46
N PRO A 153 -12.31 -3.57 -11.55
CA PRO A 153 -11.20 -2.68 -11.89
C PRO A 153 -10.84 -1.76 -10.73
N LEU A 154 -9.56 -1.47 -10.59
CA LEU A 154 -8.96 -0.89 -9.38
C LEU A 154 -8.57 0.56 -9.60
N ARG A 155 -8.70 1.35 -8.53
CA ARG A 155 -8.11 2.68 -8.42
C ARG A 155 -6.77 2.55 -7.73
N ILE A 156 -5.70 2.61 -8.52
CA ILE A 156 -4.35 2.29 -8.05
C ILE A 156 -3.63 3.59 -7.76
N LEU A 157 -3.05 3.73 -6.57
CA LEU A 157 -2.12 4.82 -6.27
C LEU A 157 -0.68 4.37 -6.57
N THR A 158 0.09 5.24 -7.21
CA THR A 158 1.54 5.08 -7.34
C THR A 158 2.28 6.38 -6.99
N HIS A 159 3.59 6.26 -6.73
CA HIS A 159 4.46 7.35 -6.28
C HIS A 159 5.80 7.30 -7.01
N SER A 160 6.37 8.47 -7.30
CA SER A 160 7.56 8.62 -8.15
C SER A 160 7.30 8.13 -9.59
N ASP A 161 8.39 7.89 -10.31
CA ASP A 161 8.41 7.15 -11.57
C ASP A 161 9.13 5.81 -11.42
N THR A 162 8.47 4.76 -11.90
CA THR A 162 8.93 3.37 -11.88
C THR A 162 8.64 2.68 -13.21
N GLY A 163 8.40 3.47 -14.26
CA GLY A 163 8.15 2.99 -15.60
C GLY A 163 9.42 2.62 -16.32
N ARG A 164 9.32 2.60 -17.66
CA ARG A 164 10.47 2.26 -18.49
C ARG A 164 11.56 3.30 -18.37
N PHE A 165 11.26 4.56 -18.07
CA PHE A 165 12.29 5.60 -17.89
C PHE A 165 13.19 5.31 -16.70
N ALA A 166 12.65 4.77 -15.61
CA ALA A 166 13.44 4.40 -14.44
C ALA A 166 14.25 3.10 -14.62
N THR A 167 13.83 2.21 -15.51
CA THR A 167 14.40 0.85 -15.61
C THR A 167 15.14 0.53 -16.91
N GLY A 168 15.08 1.42 -17.91
CA GLY A 168 15.51 1.14 -19.29
C GLY A 168 14.42 0.47 -20.13
N ALA A 169 13.61 -0.41 -19.53
CA ALA A 169 12.49 -1.07 -20.20
C ALA A 169 11.46 -1.62 -19.19
N VAL A 170 10.19 -1.70 -19.62
CA VAL A 170 9.05 -2.34 -18.92
C VAL A 170 8.58 -1.60 -17.65
N GLY A 171 9.48 -1.28 -16.73
CA GLY A 171 9.17 -0.72 -15.41
C GLY A 171 8.97 -1.79 -14.33
N THR A 172 8.79 -1.34 -13.08
CA THR A 172 8.43 -2.18 -11.93
C THR A 172 6.99 -1.93 -11.50
N ALA A 173 6.72 -1.03 -10.55
CA ALA A 173 5.37 -0.77 -10.09
C ALA A 173 4.47 -0.17 -11.18
N LEU A 174 4.98 0.81 -11.96
CA LEU A 174 4.26 1.30 -13.14
C LEU A 174 4.15 0.22 -14.22
N GLY A 175 5.17 -0.64 -14.39
CA GLY A 175 5.08 -1.81 -15.26
C GLY A 175 3.95 -2.77 -14.86
N THR A 176 3.72 -2.96 -13.56
CA THR A 176 2.58 -3.73 -13.01
C THR A 176 1.25 -3.03 -13.28
N VAL A 177 1.19 -1.70 -13.15
CA VAL A 177 0.00 -0.92 -13.51
C VAL A 177 -0.34 -1.09 -14.99
N LEU A 178 0.65 -1.02 -15.88
CA LEU A 178 0.45 -1.23 -17.32
C LEU A 178 0.00 -2.66 -17.65
N GLU A 179 0.57 -3.67 -16.97
CA GLU A 179 0.13 -5.06 -17.08
C GLU A 179 -1.33 -5.23 -16.61
N LEU A 180 -1.70 -4.65 -15.46
CA LEU A 180 -3.09 -4.65 -14.97
C LEU A 180 -4.04 -3.91 -15.93
N ALA A 181 -3.59 -2.82 -16.55
CA ALA A 181 -4.37 -2.08 -17.54
C ALA A 181 -4.61 -2.92 -18.80
N ALA A 182 -3.59 -3.64 -19.28
CA ALA A 182 -3.74 -4.58 -20.39
C ALA A 182 -4.75 -5.71 -20.07
N ARG A 183 -4.84 -6.11 -18.79
CA ARG A 183 -5.84 -7.05 -18.27
C ARG A 183 -7.21 -6.42 -17.98
N ARG A 184 -7.41 -5.13 -18.29
CA ARG A 184 -8.63 -4.34 -18.01
C ARG A 184 -8.99 -4.30 -16.52
N ARG A 185 -7.98 -4.33 -15.65
CA ARG A 185 -8.11 -4.29 -14.19
C ARG A 185 -7.87 -2.91 -13.58
N VAL A 186 -7.66 -1.88 -14.39
CA VAL A 186 -7.44 -0.50 -13.94
C VAL A 186 -8.66 0.34 -14.27
N GLU A 187 -9.26 0.96 -13.25
CA GLU A 187 -10.30 1.98 -13.40
C GLU A 187 -9.65 3.35 -13.61
N GLU A 188 -8.73 3.72 -12.73
CA GLU A 188 -7.97 4.98 -12.77
C GLU A 188 -6.66 4.80 -12.01
N VAL A 189 -5.59 5.45 -12.45
CA VAL A 189 -4.33 5.55 -11.71
C VAL A 189 -4.21 6.91 -11.05
N LEU A 190 -4.13 6.94 -9.73
CA LEU A 190 -3.82 8.14 -8.96
C LEU A 190 -2.29 8.26 -8.88
N VAL A 191 -1.75 9.34 -9.42
CA VAL A 191 -0.31 9.57 -9.53
C VAL A 191 0.07 10.69 -8.55
N GLY A 192 0.78 10.36 -7.47
CA GLY A 192 1.34 11.38 -6.60
C GLY A 192 2.30 12.28 -7.38
N GLU A 193 2.16 13.59 -7.30
CA GLU A 193 2.98 14.53 -8.07
C GLU A 193 4.47 14.32 -7.83
N THR A 194 4.84 13.89 -6.61
CA THR A 194 6.19 13.55 -6.16
C THR A 194 7.12 14.76 -6.10
N ARG A 195 6.85 15.70 -5.19
CA ARG A 195 7.79 16.80 -4.93
C ARG A 195 9.13 16.28 -4.35
N PRO A 196 10.25 17.01 -4.55
CA PRO A 196 10.34 18.27 -5.28
C PRO A 196 10.47 18.14 -6.80
N LEU A 197 10.94 16.99 -7.31
CA LEU A 197 11.33 16.82 -8.72
C LEU A 197 10.15 16.54 -9.67
N LEU A 198 8.96 16.33 -9.12
CA LEU A 198 7.72 16.09 -9.83
C LEU A 198 7.76 14.87 -10.76
N GLN A 199 8.41 13.78 -10.33
CA GLN A 199 8.55 12.58 -11.16
C GLN A 199 7.20 12.00 -11.58
N GLY A 200 6.23 11.96 -10.65
CA GLY A 200 4.90 11.47 -10.96
C GLY A 200 4.18 12.34 -12.00
N SER A 201 4.16 13.67 -11.80
CA SER A 201 3.50 14.58 -12.74
C SER A 201 4.18 14.63 -14.10
N ARG A 202 5.50 14.51 -14.16
CA ARG A 202 6.28 14.74 -15.39
C ARG A 202 6.55 13.48 -16.20
N LEU A 203 6.78 12.36 -15.53
CA LEU A 203 7.19 11.09 -16.17
C LEU A 203 6.09 10.04 -16.10
N THR A 204 5.61 9.71 -14.91
CA THR A 204 4.59 8.65 -14.73
C THR A 204 3.31 9.00 -15.49
N ALA A 205 2.83 10.24 -15.34
CA ALA A 205 1.67 10.75 -16.08
C ALA A 205 1.89 10.73 -17.60
N TRP A 206 3.12 11.01 -18.06
CA TRP A 206 3.47 10.98 -19.47
C TRP A 206 3.45 9.54 -20.01
N GLU A 207 4.05 8.57 -19.31
CA GLU A 207 4.04 7.15 -19.70
C GLU A 207 2.61 6.57 -19.71
N LEU A 208 1.79 6.91 -18.72
CA LEU A 208 0.38 6.51 -18.67
C LEU A 208 -0.44 7.12 -19.81
N GLY A 209 -0.19 8.40 -20.12
CA GLY A 209 -0.82 9.11 -21.24
C GLY A 209 -0.46 8.50 -22.59
N GLU A 210 0.81 8.16 -22.80
CA GLU A 210 1.25 7.45 -24.02
C GLU A 210 0.58 6.08 -24.15
N ALA A 211 0.46 5.34 -23.04
CA ALA A 211 -0.18 4.03 -23.00
C ALA A 211 -1.72 4.09 -23.06
N GLY A 212 -2.34 5.27 -23.02
CA GLY A 212 -3.79 5.44 -23.00
C GLY A 212 -4.47 4.92 -21.73
N VAL A 213 -3.73 4.84 -20.61
CA VAL A 213 -4.27 4.40 -19.31
C VAL A 213 -4.87 5.60 -18.57
N PRO A 214 -6.13 5.53 -18.10
CA PRO A 214 -6.74 6.64 -17.36
C PRO A 214 -5.97 6.96 -16.08
N TYR A 215 -5.63 8.24 -15.89
CA TYR A 215 -4.89 8.68 -14.72
C TYR A 215 -5.31 10.08 -14.24
N ARG A 216 -4.97 10.37 -12.99
CA ARG A 216 -5.07 11.71 -12.39
C ARG A 216 -3.86 11.99 -11.52
N VAL A 217 -3.22 13.13 -11.78
CA VAL A 217 -2.17 13.65 -10.91
C VAL A 217 -2.80 14.22 -9.64
N VAL A 218 -2.24 13.86 -8.49
CA VAL A 218 -2.70 14.32 -7.18
C VAL A 218 -1.55 14.92 -6.39
N VAL A 219 -1.83 15.99 -5.65
CA VAL A 219 -0.88 16.56 -4.69
C VAL A 219 -0.57 15.51 -3.63
N ASP A 220 0.71 15.32 -3.29
CA ASP A 220 1.17 14.27 -2.38
C ASP A 220 0.43 14.33 -1.02
N ALA A 221 0.23 15.54 -0.49
CA ALA A 221 -0.47 15.78 0.78
C ALA A 221 -1.98 15.45 0.76
N ALA A 222 -2.60 15.36 -0.41
CA ALA A 222 -4.03 15.06 -0.52
C ALA A 222 -4.33 13.55 -0.38
N VAL A 223 -3.31 12.69 -0.54
CA VAL A 223 -3.49 11.24 -0.65
C VAL A 223 -4.20 10.60 0.56
N PRO A 224 -3.87 10.92 1.83
CA PRO A 224 -4.58 10.35 2.97
C PRO A 224 -6.10 10.67 2.95
N ALA A 225 -6.47 11.87 2.49
CA ALA A 225 -7.88 12.24 2.35
C ALA A 225 -8.57 11.49 1.20
N LEU A 226 -7.85 11.15 0.13
CA LEU A 226 -8.37 10.28 -0.93
C LEU A 226 -8.58 8.85 -0.42
N MET A 227 -7.65 8.33 0.38
CA MET A 227 -7.80 7.02 1.02
C MET A 227 -9.00 6.97 1.96
N SER A 228 -9.25 8.02 2.76
CA SER A 228 -10.40 8.07 3.68
C SER A 228 -11.76 8.10 2.97
N ARG A 229 -11.80 8.66 1.76
CA ARG A 229 -12.96 8.65 0.85
C ARG A 229 -13.06 7.37 0.03
N ALA A 230 -12.20 6.39 0.32
CA ALA A 230 -12.06 5.15 -0.42
C ALA A 230 -11.94 5.42 -1.92
N MET A 231 -11.02 6.29 -2.32
CA MET A 231 -10.65 6.53 -3.73
C MET A 231 -9.40 5.74 -4.15
N VAL A 232 -8.77 5.02 -3.22
CA VAL A 232 -7.58 4.19 -3.45
C VAL A 232 -7.88 2.76 -3.02
N ASP A 233 -7.59 1.79 -3.90
CA ASP A 233 -7.84 0.37 -3.67
C ASP A 233 -6.56 -0.38 -3.32
N CYS A 234 -5.43 0.00 -3.90
CA CYS A 234 -4.10 -0.45 -3.51
C CYS A 234 -3.06 0.63 -3.83
N VAL A 235 -1.89 0.51 -3.19
CA VAL A 235 -0.72 1.33 -3.47
C VAL A 235 0.37 0.43 -4.05
N LEU A 236 0.89 0.80 -5.22
CA LEU A 236 2.00 0.12 -5.88
C LEU A 236 3.17 1.10 -6.01
N VAL A 237 4.30 0.79 -5.40
CA VAL A 237 5.53 1.61 -5.46
C VAL A 237 6.75 0.76 -5.82
N GLY A 238 7.79 1.41 -6.32
CA GLY A 238 9.09 0.80 -6.51
C GLY A 238 9.93 0.82 -5.23
N ALA A 239 11.23 0.56 -5.39
CA ALA A 239 12.22 0.71 -4.34
C ALA A 239 13.57 1.11 -4.95
N ASP A 240 14.35 1.85 -4.19
CA ASP A 240 15.76 2.13 -4.50
C ASP A 240 16.68 1.15 -3.77
N ARG A 241 16.31 0.74 -2.55
CA ARG A 241 17.04 -0.27 -1.77
C ARG A 241 16.14 -0.97 -0.78
N ILE A 242 16.33 -2.28 -0.60
CA ILE A 242 15.58 -3.09 0.37
C ILE A 242 16.57 -3.80 1.30
N ALA A 243 16.41 -3.63 2.61
CA ALA A 243 17.21 -4.34 3.62
C ALA A 243 16.71 -5.79 3.81
N VAL A 244 17.50 -6.62 4.47
CA VAL A 244 17.19 -8.05 4.68
C VAL A 244 15.86 -8.26 5.41
N ASN A 245 15.53 -7.42 6.39
CA ASN A 245 14.24 -7.48 7.10
C ASN A 245 13.03 -7.00 6.28
N GLY A 246 13.25 -6.45 5.09
CA GLY A 246 12.22 -5.91 4.20
C GLY A 246 12.00 -4.39 4.32
N ASP A 247 12.71 -3.69 5.20
CA ASP A 247 12.67 -2.23 5.24
C ASP A 247 13.11 -1.67 3.88
N THR A 248 12.30 -0.76 3.35
CA THR A 248 12.43 -0.33 1.96
C THR A 248 12.71 1.16 1.91
N ALA A 249 13.87 1.54 1.38
CA ALA A 249 14.12 2.90 0.96
C ALA A 249 13.54 3.15 -0.45
N ASN A 250 12.76 4.21 -0.58
CA ASN A 250 12.18 4.66 -1.83
C ASN A 250 12.02 6.19 -1.79
N ARG A 251 11.61 6.79 -2.91
CA ARG A 251 11.37 8.23 -3.03
C ARG A 251 10.60 8.81 -1.84
N THR A 252 11.10 9.91 -1.28
CA THR A 252 10.45 10.66 -0.18
C THR A 252 8.95 10.85 -0.43
N GLY A 253 8.16 10.61 0.61
CA GLY A 253 6.71 10.50 0.57
C GLY A 253 6.22 9.04 0.70
N THR A 254 7.03 8.05 0.32
CA THR A 254 6.64 6.63 0.33
C THR A 254 6.26 6.16 1.74
N TYR A 255 7.05 6.52 2.76
CA TYR A 255 6.74 6.19 4.15
C TYR A 255 5.39 6.76 4.59
N GLY A 256 5.12 8.03 4.28
CA GLY A 256 3.83 8.68 4.60
C GLY A 256 2.65 7.98 3.93
N LEU A 257 2.82 7.53 2.67
CA LEU A 257 1.82 6.74 1.97
C LEU A 257 1.58 5.38 2.63
N ALA A 258 2.64 4.70 3.08
CA ALA A 258 2.52 3.42 3.76
C ALA A 258 1.80 3.54 5.11
N VAL A 259 2.07 4.60 5.88
CA VAL A 259 1.34 4.91 7.13
C VAL A 259 -0.14 5.14 6.86
N ALA A 260 -0.47 5.97 5.87
CA ALA A 260 -1.86 6.24 5.50
C ALA A 260 -2.57 4.98 4.99
N ALA A 261 -1.91 4.18 4.16
CA ALA A 261 -2.43 2.92 3.66
C ALA A 261 -2.73 1.95 4.80
N ALA A 262 -1.80 1.79 5.76
CA ALA A 262 -2.00 0.94 6.93
C ALA A 262 -3.18 1.42 7.79
N HIS A 263 -3.31 2.73 8.04
CA HIS A 263 -4.44 3.30 8.78
C HIS A 263 -5.80 3.01 8.10
N HIS A 264 -5.81 2.98 6.77
CA HIS A 264 -6.98 2.68 5.97
C HIS A 264 -7.03 1.22 5.49
N ASP A 265 -6.32 0.28 6.11
CA ASP A 265 -6.02 -1.10 5.63
C ASP A 265 -6.01 -1.29 4.10
N ILE A 266 -5.41 -0.36 3.36
CA ILE A 266 -5.19 -0.47 1.92
C ILE A 266 -3.91 -1.30 1.70
N PRO A 267 -3.92 -2.32 0.83
CA PRO A 267 -2.71 -3.05 0.46
C PRO A 267 -1.63 -2.12 -0.08
N PHE A 268 -0.45 -2.18 0.54
CA PHE A 268 0.74 -1.41 0.15
C PHE A 268 1.82 -2.36 -0.36
N LEU A 269 2.01 -2.41 -1.67
CA LEU A 269 2.93 -3.34 -2.32
C LEU A 269 4.14 -2.59 -2.85
N VAL A 270 5.31 -3.15 -2.56
CA VAL A 270 6.58 -2.75 -3.15
C VAL A 270 6.91 -3.74 -4.24
N VAL A 271 7.17 -3.25 -5.45
CA VAL A 271 7.49 -4.05 -6.64
C VAL A 271 8.89 -3.69 -7.09
N ALA A 272 9.85 -4.58 -6.87
CA ALA A 272 11.26 -4.34 -7.16
C ALA A 272 11.97 -5.67 -7.47
N PRO A 273 12.98 -5.67 -8.37
CA PRO A 273 13.75 -6.87 -8.65
C PRO A 273 14.67 -7.25 -7.48
N GLU A 274 15.03 -8.52 -7.36
CA GLU A 274 15.89 -9.05 -6.29
C GLU A 274 17.23 -8.30 -6.18
N CYS A 275 17.75 -7.79 -7.29
CA CYS A 275 18.98 -6.99 -7.26
C CYS A 275 18.83 -5.66 -6.50
N THR A 276 17.63 -5.27 -6.07
CA THR A 276 17.38 -4.11 -5.20
C THR A 276 17.59 -4.43 -3.73
N TRP A 277 17.62 -5.71 -3.35
CA TRP A 277 17.94 -6.14 -2.00
C TRP A 277 19.43 -5.98 -1.71
N ASP A 278 19.75 -5.41 -0.56
CA ASP A 278 21.09 -5.22 -0.06
C ASP A 278 21.36 -6.23 1.06
N PRO A 279 22.06 -7.35 0.78
CA PRO A 279 22.35 -8.36 1.79
C PRO A 279 23.32 -7.86 2.88
N GLY A 280 23.98 -6.71 2.66
CA GLY A 280 24.85 -6.08 3.65
C GLY A 280 24.10 -5.25 4.69
N LEU A 281 22.79 -5.03 4.51
CA LEU A 281 21.96 -4.22 5.42
C LEU A 281 20.93 -5.11 6.14
N PRO A 282 21.08 -5.37 7.45
CA PRO A 282 20.12 -6.18 8.19
C PRO A 282 18.75 -5.50 8.28
N ASP A 283 18.73 -4.18 8.41
CA ASP A 283 17.54 -3.35 8.52
C ASP A 283 17.71 -1.98 7.84
N GLY A 284 16.65 -1.17 7.86
CA GLY A 284 16.62 0.14 7.22
C GLY A 284 17.47 1.21 7.91
N ALA A 285 17.93 1.01 9.15
CA ALA A 285 18.70 2.03 9.88
C ALA A 285 20.10 2.24 9.28
N GLY A 286 20.64 1.24 8.59
CA GLY A 286 21.92 1.35 7.88
C GLY A 286 21.82 2.03 6.50
N ILE A 287 20.62 2.40 6.04
CA ILE A 287 20.46 3.08 4.75
C ILE A 287 20.81 4.56 4.89
N VAL A 288 21.88 4.99 4.21
CA VAL A 288 22.25 6.40 4.12
C VAL A 288 21.31 7.10 3.14
N VAL A 289 20.50 8.03 3.64
CA VAL A 289 19.59 8.85 2.83
C VAL A 289 20.34 10.02 2.20
N GLU A 290 20.20 10.17 0.89
CA GLU A 290 20.74 11.31 0.14
C GLU A 290 19.99 12.60 0.49
N GLU A 291 20.70 13.62 0.97
CA GLU A 291 20.20 15.00 1.05
C GLU A 291 20.57 15.75 -0.23
N ARG A 292 19.58 16.41 -0.86
CA ARG A 292 19.75 17.10 -2.13
C ARG A 292 19.74 18.62 -1.96
N ASP A 293 20.13 19.31 -3.02
CA ASP A 293 20.20 20.77 -3.05
C ASP A 293 18.86 21.42 -2.64
N ALA A 294 18.93 22.45 -1.80
CA ALA A 294 17.79 23.22 -1.33
C ALA A 294 17.03 23.92 -2.47
N GLN A 295 17.69 24.17 -3.61
CA GLN A 295 17.09 24.77 -4.80
C GLN A 295 15.95 23.94 -5.38
N GLU A 296 15.95 22.61 -5.24
CA GLU A 296 14.84 21.77 -5.73
C GLU A 296 13.52 22.08 -5.01
N VAL A 297 13.61 22.51 -3.75
CA VAL A 297 12.46 22.88 -2.92
C VAL A 297 12.15 24.37 -3.04
N THR A 298 13.17 25.22 -2.93
CA THR A 298 13.01 26.69 -2.91
C THR A 298 12.74 27.29 -4.29
N HIS A 299 13.04 26.58 -5.38
CA HIS A 299 12.80 27.04 -6.74
C HIS A 299 11.90 26.07 -7.51
N PHE A 300 11.18 26.62 -8.48
CA PHE A 300 10.44 25.89 -9.49
C PHE A 300 10.72 26.53 -10.86
N GLU A 301 11.29 25.75 -11.78
CA GLU A 301 11.73 26.23 -13.11
C GLU A 301 12.56 27.52 -13.06
N GLY A 302 13.51 27.58 -12.13
CA GLY A 302 14.38 28.75 -11.93
C GLY A 302 13.72 29.93 -11.20
N THR A 303 12.42 29.86 -10.92
CA THR A 303 11.68 30.88 -10.17
C THR A 303 11.69 30.55 -8.68
N LEU A 304 12.07 31.51 -7.85
CA LEU A 304 12.04 31.36 -6.40
C LEU A 304 10.58 31.27 -5.88
N VAL A 305 10.26 30.21 -5.14
CA VAL A 305 8.93 29.93 -4.56
C VAL A 305 8.93 29.84 -3.03
N ALA A 306 10.10 30.00 -2.40
CA ALA A 306 10.26 30.13 -0.96
C ALA A 306 10.97 31.46 -0.62
N PRO A 307 10.85 31.99 0.61
CA PRO A 307 11.60 33.18 1.00
C PRO A 307 13.12 33.03 0.76
N PRO A 308 13.83 34.08 0.30
CA PRO A 308 15.27 34.04 0.11
C PRO A 308 16.00 33.59 1.39
N GLY A 309 16.94 32.65 1.26
CA GLY A 309 17.72 32.13 2.39
C GLY A 309 16.97 31.15 3.30
N ALA A 310 15.76 30.69 2.93
CA ALA A 310 15.05 29.67 3.67
C ALA A 310 15.91 28.39 3.82
N ALA A 311 16.08 27.94 5.06
CA ALA A 311 16.70 26.65 5.35
C ALA A 311 15.78 25.52 4.86
N VAL A 312 16.36 24.50 4.25
CA VAL A 312 15.64 23.37 3.67
C VAL A 312 16.21 22.07 4.19
N HIS A 313 15.32 21.13 4.47
CA HIS A 313 15.64 19.71 4.58
C HIS A 313 15.05 19.01 3.36
N ASN A 314 15.90 18.37 2.55
CA ASN A 314 15.50 17.80 1.26
C ASN A 314 16.06 16.38 1.09
N PRO A 315 15.59 15.41 1.90
CA PRO A 315 15.92 14.02 1.68
C PRO A 315 15.31 13.55 0.37
N ALA A 316 16.11 12.89 -0.47
CA ALA A 316 15.65 12.29 -1.72
C ALA A 316 14.78 11.06 -1.49
N PHE A 317 15.01 10.35 -0.39
CA PHE A 317 14.37 9.09 -0.03
C PHE A 317 13.89 9.10 1.42
N ASP A 318 12.91 8.26 1.72
CA ASP A 318 12.56 7.85 3.07
C ASP A 318 12.59 6.33 3.20
N VAL A 319 12.61 5.84 4.44
CA VAL A 319 12.62 4.40 4.72
C VAL A 319 11.24 3.99 5.24
N THR A 320 10.59 3.08 4.51
CA THR A 320 9.33 2.46 4.90
C THR A 320 9.59 1.18 5.69
N PRO A 321 9.20 1.10 6.97
CA PRO A 321 9.37 -0.11 7.77
C PRO A 321 8.57 -1.30 7.23
N ALA A 322 9.17 -2.48 7.26
CA ALA A 322 8.59 -3.75 6.84
C ALA A 322 7.15 -4.00 7.35
N PRO A 323 6.78 -3.73 8.62
CA PRO A 323 5.41 -3.97 9.10
C PRO A 323 4.30 -3.17 8.39
N LEU A 324 4.64 -2.07 7.70
CA LEU A 324 3.68 -1.28 6.91
C LEU A 324 3.52 -1.82 5.49
N ILE A 325 4.41 -2.71 5.05
CA ILE A 325 4.41 -3.26 3.69
C ILE A 325 3.58 -4.53 3.69
N THR A 326 2.54 -4.53 2.85
CA THR A 326 1.69 -5.70 2.64
C THR A 326 2.47 -6.83 1.99
N ALA A 327 3.14 -6.54 0.88
CA ALA A 327 3.99 -7.51 0.20
C ALA A 327 5.13 -6.81 -0.54
N LEU A 328 6.28 -7.48 -0.57
CA LEU A 328 7.39 -7.18 -1.47
C LEU A 328 7.34 -8.23 -2.58
N VAL A 329 7.24 -7.79 -3.84
CA VAL A 329 7.20 -8.69 -4.99
C VAL A 329 8.51 -8.56 -5.74
N SER A 330 9.17 -9.69 -5.97
CA SER A 330 10.33 -9.87 -6.84
C SER A 330 9.98 -10.73 -8.06
N GLU A 331 10.90 -10.92 -8.99
CA GLU A 331 10.74 -11.85 -10.10
C GLU A 331 10.58 -13.31 -9.63
N SER A 332 11.23 -13.69 -8.53
CA SER A 332 11.29 -15.06 -8.03
C SER A 332 10.20 -15.36 -7.00
N ALA A 333 9.80 -14.38 -6.19
CA ALA A 333 9.05 -14.61 -4.96
C ALA A 333 8.15 -13.42 -4.57
N THR A 334 7.21 -13.71 -3.67
CA THR A 334 6.44 -12.70 -2.93
C THR A 334 6.76 -12.86 -1.46
N HIS A 335 7.32 -11.82 -0.84
CA HIS A 335 7.60 -11.78 0.58
C HIS A 335 6.51 -11.00 1.30
N TRP A 336 6.14 -11.45 2.51
CA TRP A 336 5.09 -10.86 3.34
C TRP A 336 5.70 -10.39 4.66
N PRO A 337 6.29 -9.18 4.72
CA PRO A 337 6.99 -8.72 5.92
C PRO A 337 6.02 -8.45 7.08
N ARG A 338 4.79 -8.04 6.74
CA ARG A 338 3.68 -8.01 7.68
C ARG A 338 3.25 -9.44 8.01
N ARG A 339 3.35 -9.82 9.30
CA ARG A 339 2.98 -11.17 9.80
C ARG A 339 1.51 -11.53 9.57
N ASP A 340 0.64 -10.53 9.48
CA ASP A 340 -0.77 -10.70 9.15
C ASP A 340 -0.96 -10.44 7.65
N LYS A 341 -1.42 -11.45 6.91
CA LYS A 341 -1.98 -11.24 5.56
C LYS A 341 -3.04 -10.13 5.70
N PRO A 342 -3.01 -9.06 4.87
CA PRO A 342 -4.04 -8.06 4.97
C PRO A 342 -5.39 -8.73 4.80
N PRO A 343 -6.41 -8.38 5.61
CA PRO A 343 -7.76 -8.77 5.28
C PRO A 343 -8.03 -8.27 3.85
N ALA A 344 -8.61 -9.12 3.00
CA ALA A 344 -9.11 -8.68 1.69
C ALA A 344 -10.01 -7.45 1.93
N ARG A 345 -9.51 -6.23 1.63
CA ARG A 345 -10.26 -5.02 1.96
C ARG A 345 -11.19 -4.69 0.81
N HIS A 346 -12.46 -4.69 1.16
CA HIS A 346 -13.52 -4.07 0.41
C HIS A 346 -13.37 -2.55 0.51
N THR A 347 -12.94 -1.97 -0.62
CA THR A 347 -13.24 -0.61 -1.09
C THR A 347 -14.62 -0.20 -0.57
N ALA A 348 -14.84 1.00 -0.02
CA ALA A 348 -16.12 1.42 0.58
C ALA A 348 -17.35 0.85 -0.17
N ARG A 349 -17.85 -0.28 0.32
CA ARG A 349 -19.00 -0.95 -0.27
C ARG A 349 -20.21 -0.41 0.42
N GLY A 350 -21.22 -0.07 -0.38
CA GLY A 350 -22.54 0.24 0.14
C GLY A 350 -23.02 -0.84 1.12
N LYS A 351 -23.90 -0.45 2.04
CA LYS A 351 -24.43 -1.28 3.14
C LYS A 351 -24.80 -2.74 2.74
N GLY A 352 -25.16 -3.00 1.47
CA GLY A 352 -25.57 -4.31 0.97
C GLY A 352 -24.50 -5.37 0.71
N ALA A 353 -23.19 -5.05 0.63
CA ALA A 353 -22.19 -6.10 0.37
C ALA A 353 -21.76 -6.83 1.64
N ALA A 354 -21.47 -6.10 2.72
CA ALA A 354 -21.08 -6.70 3.98
C ALA A 354 -22.27 -7.37 4.71
N ALA A 355 -23.51 -7.00 4.39
CA ALA A 355 -24.69 -7.77 4.78
C ALA A 355 -24.69 -9.18 4.14
N ARG A 356 -24.28 -9.29 2.86
CA ARG A 356 -24.15 -10.56 2.13
C ARG A 356 -23.02 -11.43 2.68
N ASP A 357 -21.88 -10.84 3.05
CA ASP A 357 -20.75 -11.58 3.66
C ASP A 357 -21.14 -12.17 5.02
N ILE A 358 -21.85 -11.39 5.84
CA ILE A 358 -22.38 -11.88 7.11
C ILE A 358 -23.38 -13.00 6.83
N GLU A 359 -24.37 -12.76 5.98
CA GLU A 359 -25.41 -13.74 5.63
C GLU A 359 -24.84 -15.06 5.11
N ALA A 360 -23.85 -15.02 4.21
CA ALA A 360 -23.22 -16.20 3.63
C ALA A 360 -22.49 -17.09 4.67
N LEU A 361 -22.09 -16.51 5.80
CA LEU A 361 -21.40 -17.21 6.88
C LEU A 361 -22.34 -17.62 8.02
N LEU A 362 -23.62 -17.28 7.95
CA LEU A 362 -24.62 -17.74 8.93
C LEU A 362 -25.18 -19.09 8.50
N THR A 363 -25.32 -19.99 9.46
CA THR A 363 -26.02 -21.27 9.24
C THR A 363 -27.38 -21.22 9.94
N ILE A 364 -28.43 -21.70 9.29
CA ILE A 364 -29.74 -21.86 9.94
C ILE A 364 -29.76 -23.23 10.62
N VAL A 365 -29.99 -23.23 11.92
CA VAL A 365 -30.21 -24.45 12.71
C VAL A 365 -31.70 -24.52 13.06
N PRO A 366 -32.49 -25.42 12.43
CA PRO A 366 -33.89 -25.60 12.76
C PRO A 366 -34.07 -26.34 14.09
N ASP A 367 -35.25 -26.20 14.68
CA ASP A 367 -35.73 -26.88 15.89
C ASP A 367 -34.79 -26.76 17.11
N HIS A 368 -34.12 -25.62 17.25
CA HIS A 368 -33.20 -25.37 18.36
C HIS A 368 -33.47 -24.01 19.04
N PRO A 369 -33.50 -23.93 20.39
CA PRO A 369 -33.42 -25.03 21.34
C PRO A 369 -34.73 -25.82 21.49
N LEU A 370 -35.81 -25.40 20.82
CA LEU A 370 -37.14 -26.02 20.87
C LEU A 370 -37.69 -26.25 19.44
N PRO A 371 -38.57 -27.25 19.24
CA PRO A 371 -39.26 -27.47 17.97
C PRO A 371 -40.01 -26.23 17.47
N GLY A 372 -39.92 -25.94 16.18
CA GLY A 372 -40.58 -24.81 15.52
C GLY A 372 -39.80 -23.48 15.57
N LEU A 373 -38.58 -23.48 16.10
CA LEU A 373 -37.70 -22.30 16.12
C LEU A 373 -36.46 -22.52 15.26
N ALA A 374 -36.05 -21.48 14.52
CA ALA A 374 -34.79 -21.46 13.78
C ALA A 374 -33.81 -20.48 14.40
N VAL A 375 -32.57 -20.92 14.66
CA VAL A 375 -31.49 -20.06 15.16
C VAL A 375 -30.49 -19.79 14.05
N ARG A 376 -30.07 -18.53 13.93
CA ARG A 376 -28.93 -18.14 13.10
C ARG A 376 -27.64 -18.41 13.88
N ASP A 377 -26.94 -19.46 13.50
CA ASP A 377 -25.63 -19.80 14.04
C ASP A 377 -24.54 -18.92 13.43
N MET A 378 -23.74 -18.31 14.30
CA MET A 378 -22.66 -17.37 13.97
C MET A 378 -21.26 -18.00 14.14
N VAL A 379 -21.16 -19.28 14.49
CA VAL A 379 -19.85 -19.94 14.70
C VAL A 379 -18.95 -19.79 13.49
N ARG A 380 -19.46 -20.01 12.27
CA ARG A 380 -18.69 -19.83 11.03
C ARG A 380 -18.27 -18.38 10.81
N LEU A 381 -19.13 -17.43 11.12
CA LEU A 381 -18.81 -16.00 11.05
C LEU A 381 -17.62 -15.65 11.95
N TYR A 382 -17.59 -16.18 13.18
CA TYR A 382 -16.49 -15.93 14.12
C TYR A 382 -15.24 -16.77 13.84
N ALA A 383 -15.37 -17.91 13.17
CA ALA A 383 -14.24 -18.75 12.75
C ALA A 383 -13.48 -18.17 11.55
N GLU A 384 -14.09 -17.28 10.77
CA GLU A 384 -13.48 -16.66 9.61
C GLU A 384 -12.30 -15.74 10.01
N PRO A 385 -11.08 -16.00 9.53
CA PRO A 385 -9.89 -15.24 9.92
C PRO A 385 -10.04 -13.72 9.75
N GLY A 386 -9.77 -12.99 10.83
CA GLY A 386 -9.88 -11.53 10.87
C GLY A 386 -11.30 -10.96 10.84
N MET A 387 -12.35 -11.80 10.74
CA MET A 387 -13.73 -11.31 10.62
C MET A 387 -14.16 -10.48 11.83
N LEU A 388 -13.89 -10.95 13.05
CA LEU A 388 -14.25 -10.22 14.27
C LEU A 388 -13.61 -8.82 14.31
N GLY A 389 -12.35 -8.71 13.91
CA GLY A 389 -11.64 -7.43 13.79
C GLY A 389 -12.28 -6.52 12.73
N ARG A 390 -12.69 -7.07 11.58
CA ARG A 390 -13.40 -6.33 10.52
C ARG A 390 -14.78 -5.85 10.95
N LEU A 391 -15.55 -6.68 11.65
CA LEU A 391 -16.86 -6.31 12.18
C LEU A 391 -16.72 -5.21 13.22
N ALA A 392 -15.77 -5.35 14.15
CA ALA A 392 -15.44 -4.30 15.09
C ALA A 392 -15.03 -3.02 14.35
N ALA A 393 -14.13 -3.10 13.36
CA ALA A 393 -13.68 -2.01 12.48
C ALA A 393 -14.85 -1.21 11.90
N ARG A 394 -15.80 -1.93 11.33
CA ARG A 394 -17.00 -1.37 10.73
C ARG A 394 -17.88 -0.68 11.77
N VAL A 395 -18.18 -1.35 12.88
CA VAL A 395 -19.04 -0.78 13.94
C VAL A 395 -18.49 0.55 14.42
N ALA A 396 -17.22 0.67 14.84
CA ALA A 396 -16.76 1.98 15.35
C ALA A 396 -16.59 3.07 14.29
N ARG A 397 -16.62 2.75 12.98
CA ARG A 397 -16.73 3.77 11.91
C ARG A 397 -18.17 4.24 11.72
N GLU A 398 -19.13 3.34 11.85
CA GLU A 398 -20.57 3.63 11.66
C GLU A 398 -21.25 4.11 12.94
N CYS A 399 -20.62 3.92 14.10
CA CYS A 399 -21.10 4.46 15.36
C CYS A 399 -21.10 6.00 15.33
N HIS A 400 -22.19 6.58 15.81
CA HIS A 400 -22.35 8.03 15.85
C HIS A 400 -21.85 8.60 17.16
N GLY A 401 -21.02 9.64 17.06
CA GLY A 401 -20.62 10.44 18.20
C GLY A 401 -19.62 9.77 19.15
N PRO A 402 -19.17 10.51 20.17
CA PRO A 402 -18.20 10.04 21.14
C PRO A 402 -18.79 8.96 22.07
N VAL A 403 -18.00 7.92 22.33
CA VAL A 403 -18.33 6.79 23.22
C VAL A 403 -17.33 6.78 24.36
N ASP A 404 -17.81 6.77 25.60
CA ASP A 404 -16.98 6.74 26.80
C ASP A 404 -16.78 5.31 27.32
N ARG A 405 -17.74 4.41 27.01
CA ARG A 405 -17.73 3.04 27.52
C ARG A 405 -18.49 2.09 26.62
N ILE A 406 -18.03 0.84 26.55
CA ILE A 406 -18.71 -0.24 25.83
C ILE A 406 -19.36 -1.17 26.85
N LEU A 407 -20.67 -1.39 26.72
CA LEU A 407 -21.42 -2.38 27.48
C LEU A 407 -21.70 -3.59 26.58
N ALA A 408 -20.94 -4.67 26.78
CA ALA A 408 -21.12 -5.92 26.06
C ALA A 408 -22.11 -6.82 26.78
N VAL A 409 -23.11 -7.33 26.07
CA VAL A 409 -24.22 -8.08 26.66
C VAL A 409 -24.03 -9.58 26.43
N GLU A 410 -23.95 -10.35 27.52
CA GLU A 410 -23.84 -11.82 27.50
C GLU A 410 -22.66 -12.38 26.67
N ALA A 411 -22.48 -13.71 26.72
CA ALA A 411 -21.30 -14.38 26.16
C ALA A 411 -21.00 -14.03 24.69
N ARG A 412 -22.03 -13.82 23.87
CA ARG A 412 -21.85 -13.53 22.43
C ARG A 412 -21.59 -12.05 22.16
N GLY A 413 -22.25 -11.13 22.87
CA GLY A 413 -21.91 -9.71 22.83
C GLY A 413 -20.49 -9.42 23.34
N PHE A 414 -19.93 -10.26 24.22
CA PHE A 414 -18.55 -10.12 24.70
C PHE A 414 -17.52 -10.21 23.58
N LEU A 415 -17.74 -11.04 22.55
CA LEU A 415 -16.80 -11.19 21.45
C LEU A 415 -16.63 -9.87 20.70
N LEU A 416 -17.75 -9.28 20.27
CA LEU A 416 -17.76 -8.01 19.57
C LEU A 416 -17.35 -6.85 20.48
N GLY A 417 -17.85 -6.83 21.71
CA GLY A 417 -17.54 -5.80 22.70
C GLY A 417 -16.05 -5.74 23.06
N ALA A 418 -15.41 -6.89 23.27
CA ALA A 418 -13.98 -6.96 23.53
C ALA A 418 -13.14 -6.51 22.32
N ALA A 419 -13.51 -6.96 21.12
CA ALA A 419 -12.83 -6.53 19.89
C ALA A 419 -12.98 -5.00 19.65
N LEU A 420 -14.15 -4.43 19.95
CA LEU A 420 -14.38 -2.99 19.88
C LEU A 420 -13.59 -2.22 20.94
N ALA A 421 -13.56 -2.70 22.19
CA ALA A 421 -12.82 -2.07 23.26
C ALA A 421 -11.32 -2.03 22.96
N ALA A 422 -10.74 -3.17 22.57
CA ALA A 422 -9.33 -3.27 22.19
C ALA A 422 -8.96 -2.31 21.05
N ARG A 423 -9.88 -2.13 20.08
CA ARG A 423 -9.61 -1.30 18.90
C ARG A 423 -9.83 0.19 19.12
N THR A 424 -10.79 0.56 19.95
CA THR A 424 -11.13 1.97 20.22
C THR A 424 -10.38 2.53 21.43
N GLY A 425 -9.77 1.67 22.25
CA GLY A 425 -9.22 2.05 23.55
C GLY A 425 -10.29 2.34 24.61
N SER A 426 -11.57 2.08 24.32
CA SER A 426 -12.67 2.37 25.25
C SER A 426 -12.73 1.33 26.37
N PRO A 427 -13.03 1.73 27.62
CA PRO A 427 -13.31 0.80 28.70
C PRO A 427 -14.46 -0.17 28.37
N LEU A 428 -14.31 -1.44 28.76
CA LEU A 428 -15.30 -2.49 28.57
C LEU A 428 -16.00 -2.83 29.88
N THR A 429 -17.33 -2.88 29.85
CA THR A 429 -18.20 -3.37 30.94
C THR A 429 -19.06 -4.51 30.43
N LEU A 430 -19.30 -5.50 31.28
CA LEU A 430 -20.09 -6.69 30.94
C LEU A 430 -21.46 -6.63 31.61
N ALA A 431 -22.52 -6.77 30.81
CA ALA A 431 -23.85 -7.10 31.30
C ALA A 431 -24.03 -8.61 31.26
N ARG A 432 -24.44 -9.23 32.37
CA ARG A 432 -24.57 -10.69 32.51
C ARG A 432 -25.93 -11.11 33.04
N ARG A 433 -26.32 -12.35 32.78
CA ARG A 433 -27.44 -13.03 33.41
C ARG A 433 -27.26 -13.06 34.92
N ALA A 434 -28.39 -13.04 35.63
CA ALA A 434 -28.41 -12.97 37.08
C ALA A 434 -27.55 -14.05 37.76
N GLY A 435 -26.83 -13.63 38.80
CA GLY A 435 -26.00 -14.52 39.64
C GLY A 435 -24.58 -14.78 39.10
N ARG A 436 -24.15 -14.07 38.05
CA ARG A 436 -22.81 -14.23 37.43
C ARG A 436 -21.82 -13.10 37.76
N LEU A 437 -22.29 -12.01 38.35
CA LEU A 437 -21.46 -10.86 38.73
C LEU A 437 -21.24 -10.83 40.24
N PRO A 438 -20.01 -10.49 40.70
CA PRO A 438 -19.74 -10.33 42.13
C PRO A 438 -20.29 -9.00 42.65
N GLY A 439 -20.66 -8.96 43.93
CA GLY A 439 -21.03 -7.73 44.64
C GLY A 439 -22.40 -7.14 44.25
N PRO A 440 -22.67 -5.88 44.63
CA PRO A 440 -23.95 -5.22 44.36
C PRO A 440 -24.17 -4.98 42.87
N VAL A 441 -25.40 -5.22 42.39
CA VAL A 441 -25.76 -5.08 40.97
C VAL A 441 -26.98 -4.17 40.79
N HIS A 442 -27.08 -3.55 39.61
CA HIS A 442 -28.36 -3.16 39.02
C HIS A 442 -28.92 -4.34 38.25
N GLU A 443 -30.25 -4.50 38.26
CA GLU A 443 -30.91 -5.62 37.62
C GLU A 443 -32.23 -5.21 36.99
N THR A 444 -32.52 -5.73 35.80
CA THR A 444 -33.78 -5.53 35.10
C THR A 444 -34.28 -6.84 34.49
N PRO A 445 -35.61 -7.03 34.38
CA PRO A 445 -36.18 -8.09 33.55
C PRO A 445 -35.72 -7.94 32.08
N ASN A 446 -35.46 -9.08 31.45
CA ASN A 446 -35.14 -9.22 30.04
C ASN A 446 -36.13 -10.21 29.40
N ALA A 447 -36.98 -9.72 28.49
CA ALA A 447 -37.89 -10.55 27.72
C ALA A 447 -37.12 -11.16 26.54
N LEU A 448 -36.83 -12.45 26.60
CA LEU A 448 -36.13 -13.17 25.53
C LEU A 448 -37.12 -13.63 24.47
N THR A 449 -36.61 -14.15 23.35
CA THR A 449 -37.44 -14.86 22.35
C THR A 449 -38.18 -16.05 22.97
N TYR A 450 -37.64 -16.62 24.05
CA TYR A 450 -38.24 -17.70 24.84
C TYR A 450 -38.00 -17.43 26.34
N GLY A 451 -39.08 -17.16 27.07
CA GLY A 451 -39.06 -16.94 28.52
C GLY A 451 -38.60 -15.54 28.97
N THR A 452 -38.51 -15.38 30.30
CA THR A 452 -37.99 -14.17 30.94
C THR A 452 -36.69 -14.49 31.65
N SER A 453 -35.70 -13.62 31.50
CA SER A 453 -34.44 -13.67 32.25
C SER A 453 -34.24 -12.35 32.98
N ARG A 454 -33.18 -12.24 33.78
CA ARG A 454 -32.77 -11.00 34.44
C ARG A 454 -31.35 -10.67 34.01
N LEU A 455 -31.14 -9.45 33.54
CA LEU A 455 -29.84 -8.95 33.13
C LEU A 455 -29.31 -8.02 34.22
N GLN A 456 -28.03 -8.16 34.54
CA GLN A 456 -27.35 -7.46 35.61
C GLN A 456 -26.11 -6.72 35.09
N VAL A 457 -25.81 -5.58 35.72
CA VAL A 457 -24.51 -4.90 35.65
C VAL A 457 -24.07 -4.53 37.06
N GLN A 458 -22.77 -4.62 37.36
CA GLN A 458 -22.26 -4.31 38.69
C GLN A 458 -22.42 -2.81 38.98
N LYS A 459 -22.84 -2.44 40.20
CA LYS A 459 -22.96 -1.04 40.60
C LYS A 459 -21.58 -0.37 40.55
N GLY A 460 -21.50 0.81 39.94
CA GLY A 460 -20.26 1.56 39.74
C GLY A 460 -19.43 1.14 38.51
N ALA A 461 -19.83 0.10 37.77
CA ALA A 461 -19.15 -0.27 36.53
C ALA A 461 -19.41 0.72 35.38
N LEU A 462 -20.58 1.37 35.41
CA LEU A 462 -20.93 2.52 34.58
C LEU A 462 -21.01 3.75 35.49
N LEU A 463 -20.45 4.87 35.04
CA LEU A 463 -20.44 6.12 35.78
C LEU A 463 -21.56 7.06 35.28
N PRO A 464 -22.14 7.89 36.17
CA PRO A 464 -23.13 8.87 35.77
C PRO A 464 -22.63 9.80 34.66
N GLY A 465 -23.47 10.02 33.65
CA GLY A 465 -23.17 10.89 32.50
C GLY A 465 -22.41 10.25 31.34
N GLU A 466 -21.86 9.04 31.51
CA GLU A 466 -21.14 8.36 30.43
C GLU A 466 -22.03 8.05 29.22
N ARG A 467 -21.46 8.18 28.03
CA ARG A 467 -22.06 7.77 26.75
C ARG A 467 -21.69 6.33 26.47
N VAL A 468 -22.67 5.44 26.62
CA VAL A 468 -22.45 3.99 26.58
C VAL A 468 -22.90 3.40 25.25
N LEU A 469 -22.02 2.63 24.61
CA LEU A 469 -22.34 1.82 23.45
C LEU A 469 -22.78 0.42 23.91
N CYS A 470 -24.06 0.08 23.71
CA CYS A 470 -24.60 -1.23 24.07
C CYS A 470 -24.42 -2.21 22.91
N VAL A 471 -23.72 -3.31 23.12
CA VAL A 471 -23.30 -4.23 22.05
C VAL A 471 -23.82 -5.63 22.31
N ASP A 472 -24.51 -6.18 21.31
CA ASP A 472 -24.94 -7.58 21.24
C ASP A 472 -24.67 -8.15 19.83
N ASP A 473 -24.83 -9.45 19.65
CA ASP A 473 -24.59 -10.11 18.36
C ASP A 473 -25.83 -10.12 17.46
N VAL A 474 -27.00 -10.46 18.01
CA VAL A 474 -28.26 -10.61 17.28
C VAL A 474 -29.39 -9.78 17.89
N LEU A 475 -30.02 -8.95 17.08
CA LEU A 475 -31.29 -8.30 17.39
C LEU A 475 -32.46 -9.17 16.94
N ALA A 476 -33.00 -9.96 17.86
CA ALA A 476 -34.24 -10.72 17.66
C ALA A 476 -35.47 -9.90 18.12
N THR A 477 -36.03 -10.21 19.29
CA THR A 477 -37.15 -9.46 19.86
C THR A 477 -36.75 -8.11 20.47
N GLY A 478 -35.46 -7.78 20.51
CA GLY A 478 -34.93 -6.54 21.10
C GLY A 478 -34.94 -6.47 22.63
N GLY A 479 -35.41 -7.50 23.33
CA GLY A 479 -35.48 -7.47 24.79
C GLY A 479 -34.11 -7.35 25.48
N THR A 480 -33.09 -8.03 24.96
CA THR A 480 -31.74 -8.03 25.54
C THR A 480 -31.09 -6.65 25.48
N LEU A 481 -31.08 -6.01 24.30
CA LEU A 481 -30.54 -4.66 24.13
C LEU A 481 -31.39 -3.60 24.88
N LEU A 482 -32.71 -3.78 24.98
CA LEU A 482 -33.55 -2.90 25.79
C LEU A 482 -33.25 -3.04 27.30
N ALA A 483 -33.02 -4.26 27.77
CA ALA A 483 -32.58 -4.51 29.13
C ALA A 483 -31.21 -3.85 29.40
N ALA A 484 -30.26 -3.95 28.46
CA ALA A 484 -28.99 -3.26 28.55
C ALA A 484 -29.15 -1.73 28.62
N ALA A 485 -30.00 -1.15 27.77
CA ALA A 485 -30.33 0.27 27.80
C ALA A 485 -30.93 0.73 29.14
N ARG A 486 -31.79 -0.09 29.75
CA ARG A 486 -32.34 0.16 31.09
C ARG A 486 -31.26 0.12 32.17
N LEU A 487 -30.33 -0.84 32.12
CA LEU A 487 -29.21 -0.91 33.06
C LEU A 487 -28.32 0.33 32.97
N VAL A 488 -28.04 0.81 31.76
CA VAL A 488 -27.31 2.07 31.53
C VAL A 488 -28.02 3.24 32.22
N ALA A 489 -29.34 3.37 32.02
CA ALA A 489 -30.14 4.42 32.66
C ALA A 489 -30.17 4.29 34.20
N MET A 490 -30.29 3.06 34.74
CA MET A 490 -30.26 2.79 36.18
C MET A 490 -28.92 3.17 36.83
N SER A 491 -27.82 3.16 36.07
CA SER A 491 -26.50 3.62 36.52
C SER A 491 -26.27 5.13 36.34
N GLY A 492 -27.27 5.88 35.87
CA GLY A 492 -27.16 7.31 35.61
C GLY A 492 -26.38 7.67 34.35
N ALA A 493 -26.03 6.68 33.53
CA ALA A 493 -25.36 6.85 32.25
C ALA A 493 -26.39 7.03 31.12
N ARG A 494 -25.92 7.35 29.91
CA ARG A 494 -26.74 7.59 28.72
C ARG A 494 -26.39 6.59 27.62
N VAL A 495 -27.41 6.01 27.00
CA VAL A 495 -27.21 5.16 25.82
C VAL A 495 -26.84 6.04 24.64
N GLN A 496 -25.61 5.91 24.15
CA GLN A 496 -25.16 6.58 22.93
C GLN A 496 -25.78 5.90 21.70
N GLN A 497 -25.65 4.58 21.64
CA GLN A 497 -26.17 3.76 20.55
C GLN A 497 -26.21 2.28 20.98
N CYS A 498 -27.16 1.54 20.41
CA CYS A 498 -27.23 0.09 20.47
C CYS A 498 -26.69 -0.50 19.16
N VAL A 499 -25.97 -1.61 19.25
CA VAL A 499 -25.37 -2.30 18.11
C VAL A 499 -25.73 -3.77 18.13
N ALA A 500 -26.14 -4.29 16.97
CA ALA A 500 -26.21 -5.72 16.69
C ALA A 500 -25.54 -6.03 15.34
N LEU A 501 -24.94 -7.20 15.19
CA LEU A 501 -24.39 -7.62 13.89
C LEU A 501 -25.52 -7.99 12.94
N VAL A 502 -26.48 -8.77 13.43
CA VAL A 502 -27.59 -9.32 12.64
C VAL A 502 -28.92 -8.90 13.26
N GLU A 503 -29.85 -8.41 12.46
CA GLU A 503 -31.24 -8.21 12.84
C GLU A 503 -32.13 -9.27 12.19
N LEU A 504 -33.04 -9.84 12.99
CA LEU A 504 -34.09 -10.75 12.52
C LEU A 504 -35.42 -9.98 12.40
N ARG A 505 -35.73 -9.56 11.19
CA ARG A 505 -36.97 -8.85 10.85
C ARG A 505 -38.18 -9.75 11.04
N GLY A 506 -39.28 -9.17 11.52
CA GLY A 506 -40.52 -9.89 11.84
C GLY A 506 -40.68 -10.25 13.33
N LEU A 507 -39.66 -10.03 14.16
CA LEU A 507 -39.71 -10.29 15.61
C LEU A 507 -39.93 -9.03 16.47
N GLY A 508 -40.09 -7.85 15.86
CA GLY A 508 -40.44 -6.60 16.56
C GLY A 508 -39.30 -5.93 17.34
N GLY A 509 -38.05 -6.34 17.12
CA GLY A 509 -36.90 -5.88 17.92
C GLY A 509 -36.53 -4.41 17.72
N ARG A 510 -36.58 -3.93 16.47
CA ARG A 510 -36.27 -2.54 16.12
C ARG A 510 -37.32 -1.59 16.65
N GLU A 511 -38.59 -1.94 16.51
CA GLU A 511 -39.74 -1.18 17.04
C GLU A 511 -39.63 -1.05 18.56
N ARG A 512 -39.25 -2.14 19.25
CA ARG A 512 -39.03 -2.15 20.69
C ARG A 512 -37.88 -1.24 21.14
N LEU A 513 -36.92 -0.96 20.26
CA LEU A 513 -35.77 -0.07 20.50
C LEU A 513 -35.94 1.34 19.93
N ALA A 514 -37.12 1.73 19.42
CA ALA A 514 -37.31 3.01 18.73
C ALA A 514 -36.87 4.28 19.53
N GLY A 515 -36.80 4.19 20.87
CA GLY A 515 -36.27 5.25 21.73
C GLY A 515 -34.75 5.33 21.84
N HIS A 516 -34.00 4.46 21.16
CA HIS A 516 -32.54 4.37 21.21
C HIS A 516 -31.95 4.30 19.80
N PRO A 517 -30.88 5.05 19.50
CA PRO A 517 -30.17 4.90 18.22
C PRO A 517 -29.69 3.45 18.04
N LEU A 518 -29.91 2.87 16.86
CA LEU A 518 -29.62 1.46 16.58
C LEU A 518 -28.79 1.33 15.29
N LEU A 519 -27.69 0.57 15.39
CA LEU A 519 -26.88 0.13 14.25
C LEU A 519 -27.01 -1.39 14.09
N THR A 520 -27.35 -1.83 12.88
CA THR A 520 -27.38 -3.22 12.45
C THR A 520 -26.51 -3.37 11.20
N LEU A 521 -25.71 -4.45 11.11
CA LEU A 521 -24.80 -4.65 9.96
C LEU A 521 -25.36 -5.55 8.86
N CYS A 522 -26.30 -6.42 9.22
CA CYS A 522 -27.01 -7.37 8.36
C CYS A 522 -28.46 -7.49 8.84
N GLU A 523 -29.42 -7.54 7.92
CA GLU A 523 -30.84 -7.66 8.24
C GLU A 523 -31.42 -8.84 7.46
N LEU A 524 -32.03 -9.78 8.17
CA LEU A 524 -32.54 -11.05 7.65
C LEU A 524 -33.99 -11.23 8.05
N THR A 525 -34.76 -11.97 7.26
CA THR A 525 -36.08 -12.43 7.69
C THR A 525 -35.91 -13.52 8.75
N ALA A 526 -36.68 -13.42 9.84
CA ALA A 526 -36.64 -14.34 10.98
C ALA A 526 -36.89 -15.80 10.57
#